data_AF-A0A6S6TXQ1-F1
#
_entry.id   AF-A0A6S6TXQ1-F1
#
_cell.length_a   1.000
_cell.length_b   1.000
_cell.length_c   1.000
_cell.angle_alpha   90.00
_cell.angle_beta   90.00
_cell.angle_gamma   90.00
#
_symmetry.space_group_name_H-M   'P 1'
#
loop_
_entity.id
_entity.type
_entity.pdbx_description
1 polymer ?
#
loop_
_entity_poly.entity_id
_entity_poly.type
_entity_poly.pdbx_seq_one_letter_code
_entity_poly.pdbx_strand_id
1 'polypeptide(L)' 'HGVREYWLIHPTERWVMIYVLDQHKRYGKGRLFGMDEPTASLLFSTLQIDWSFLAV' A
#
# COMPACT_ATOMS: atom_id res chain seq x y z
N HIS A 1 -0.14 14.75 -12.79
CA HIS A 1 -0.33 14.04 -11.50
C HIS A 1 -1.61 13.21 -11.59
N GLY A 2 -1.53 11.90 -11.34
CA GLY A 2 -2.64 10.95 -11.59
C GLY A 2 -2.30 9.51 -11.23
N VAL A 3 -1.41 9.33 -10.24
CA VAL A 3 -0.99 8.01 -9.76
C VAL A 3 -2.20 7.35 -9.11
N ARG A 4 -2.67 6.23 -9.67
CA ARG A 4 -3.92 5.61 -9.24
C ARG A 4 -3.82 4.93 -7.88
N GLU A 5 -2.63 4.44 -7.53
CA GLU A 5 -2.33 3.81 -6.24
C GLU A 5 -0.95 4.25 -5.77
N TYR A 6 -0.87 4.78 -4.56
CA TYR A 6 0.34 5.35 -3.99
C TYR A 6 0.61 4.77 -2.60
N TRP A 7 1.83 4.27 -2.39
CA TRP A 7 2.22 3.53 -1.19
C TRP A 7 3.25 4.32 -0.40
N LEU A 8 2.99 4.49 0.89
CA LEU A 8 3.97 4.94 1.88
C LEU A 8 4.36 3.74 2.74
N ILE A 9 5.64 3.42 2.77
CA ILE A 9 6.18 2.27 3.50
C ILE A 9 7.04 2.81 4.63
N HIS A 10 6.75 2.40 5.87
CA HIS A 10 7.54 2.72 7.03
C HIS A 10 8.21 1.45 7.58
N PRO A 11 9.40 1.07 7.08
CA PRO A 11 9.97 -0.25 7.31
C PRO A 11 10.35 -0.49 8.78
N THR A 12 10.80 0.54 9.51
CA THR A 12 11.18 0.42 10.93
C THR A 12 9.98 0.20 11.85
N GLU A 13 8.83 0.81 11.51
CA GLU A 13 7.59 0.70 12.30
C GLU A 13 6.65 -0.37 11.73
N ARG A 14 7.10 -1.05 10.66
CA ARG A 14 6.45 -2.20 10.02
C ARG A 14 5.01 -1.95 9.57
N TRP A 15 4.75 -0.80 8.95
CA TRP A 15 3.44 -0.50 8.37
C TRP A 15 3.52 0.08 6.96
N VAL A 16 2.42 -0.09 6.24
CA VAL A 16 2.22 0.42 4.87
C VAL A 16 0.90 1.18 4.81
N MET A 17 0.91 2.38 4.25
CA MET A 17 -0.29 3.16 3.99
C MET A 17 -0.50 3.35 2.49
N ILE A 18 -1.67 2.95 2.00
CA ILE A 18 -2.02 2.99 0.57
C ILE A 18 -3.12 4.02 0.33
N TYR A 19 -2.89 4.91 -0.64
CA TYR A 19 -3.89 5.85 -1.14
C TYR A 19 -4.30 5.47 -2.56
N VAL A 20 -5.61 5.43 -2.80
CA VAL A 20 -6.18 5.22 -4.14
C VAL A 20 -6.82 6.50 -4.63
N LEU A 21 -6.52 6.86 -5.88
CA LEU A 21 -7.12 8.01 -6.54
C LEU A 21 -8.54 7.64 -6.98
N ASP A 22 -9.52 8.39 -6.49
CA ASP A 22 -10.92 8.18 -6.86
C ASP A 22 -11.24 8.70 -8.28
N GLN A 23 -12.45 8.42 -8.74
CA GLN A 23 -12.97 8.90 -10.02
C GLN A 23 -13.05 10.44 -10.12
N HIS A 24 -13.01 11.14 -9.01
CA HIS A 24 -12.99 12.61 -8.92
C HIS A 24 -11.56 13.17 -8.82
N LYS A 25 -10.53 12.33 -9.04
CA LYS A 25 -9.11 12.68 -8.96
C LYS A 25 -8.68 13.16 -7.56
N ARG A 26 -9.27 12.60 -6.51
CA ARG A 26 -8.90 12.88 -5.12
C ARG A 26 -8.42 11.62 -4.42
N TYR A 27 -7.44 11.77 -3.55
CA TYR A 27 -7.07 10.71 -2.62
C TYR A 27 -8.02 10.76 -1.42
N GLY A 28 -8.66 9.63 -1.14
CA GLY A 28 -9.47 9.45 0.07
C GLY A 28 -8.60 9.19 1.30
N LYS A 29 -9.23 8.66 2.36
CA LYS A 29 -8.51 8.19 3.55
C LYS A 29 -7.57 7.04 3.17
N GLY A 30 -6.31 7.14 3.57
CA GLY A 30 -5.33 6.08 3.39
C GLY A 30 -5.73 4.80 4.12
N ARG A 31 -5.45 3.65 3.51
CA ARG A 31 -5.64 2.34 4.12
C ARG A 31 -4.31 1.88 4.74
N LEU A 32 -4.33 1.61 6.04
CA LEU A 32 -3.15 1.18 6.79
C LEU A 32 -3.14 -0.35 6.88
N PHE A 33 -1.98 -0.94 6.63
CA PHE A 33 -1.71 -2.37 6.71
C PHE A 33 -0.44 -2.60 7.54
N GLY A 34 -0.41 -3.69 8.31
CA GLY A 34 0.82 -4.20 8.92
C GLY A 34 1.64 -5.00 7.90
N MET A 35 2.93 -5.19 8.19
CA MET A 35 3.88 -5.90 7.31
C MET A 35 4.16 -7.34 7.75
N ASP A 36 3.31 -7.93 8.60
CA ASP A 36 3.44 -9.31 9.07
C ASP A 36 2.81 -10.32 8.09
N GLU A 37 1.94 -9.85 7.19
CA GLU A 37 1.36 -10.61 6.09
C GLU A 37 1.61 -9.88 4.75
N PRO A 38 1.61 -10.58 3.61
CA PRO A 38 1.72 -9.94 2.31
C PRO A 38 0.63 -8.89 2.10
N THR A 39 1.01 -7.72 1.59
CA THR A 39 0.05 -6.65 1.29
C THR A 39 -0.34 -6.69 -0.19
N ALA A 40 -1.64 -6.84 -0.45
CA ALA A 40 -2.18 -6.85 -1.81
C ALA A 40 -2.34 -5.42 -2.38
N SER A 41 -2.10 -5.28 -3.68
CA SER A 41 -2.53 -4.09 -4.41
C SER A 41 -4.04 -3.98 -4.45
N LEU A 42 -4.54 -2.74 -4.39
CA LEU A 42 -5.98 -2.45 -4.44
C LEU A 42 -6.48 -2.34 -5.88
N LEU A 43 -5.58 -2.13 -6.85
CA LEU A 43 -5.89 -2.06 -8.28
C LEU A 43 -5.51 -3.31 -9.06
N PHE A 44 -4.49 -4.06 -8.62
CA PHE A 44 -4.00 -5.26 -9.30
C PHE A 44 -4.26 -6.49 -8.45
N SER A 45 -5.35 -7.20 -8.71
CA SER A 45 -5.83 -8.31 -7.88
C SER A 45 -4.86 -9.49 -7.73
N THR A 46 -3.89 -9.61 -8.63
CA THR A 46 -2.87 -10.67 -8.61
C THR A 46 -1.52 -10.21 -8.06
N LEU A 47 -1.36 -8.92 -7.76
CA LEU A 47 -0.10 -8.37 -7.23
C LEU A 47 -0.16 -8.30 -5.71
N GLN A 48 0.82 -8.93 -5.07
CA GLN A 48 1.03 -8.84 -3.63
C GLN A 48 2.53 -8.61 -3.37
N ILE A 49 2.83 -7.86 -2.31
CA ILE A 49 4.18 -7.68 -1.81
C ILE A 49 4.33 -8.51 -0.55
N ASP A 50 5.16 -9.53 -0.60
CA ASP A 50 5.65 -10.22 0.59
C ASP A 50 6.74 -9.36 1.23
N TRP A 51 6.60 -9.05 2.52
CA TRP A 51 7.51 -8.21 3.29
C TRP A 51 8.56 -8.98 4.09
N SER A 52 8.54 -10.32 4.01
CA SER A 52 9.49 -11.19 4.69
C SER A 52 10.95 -10.86 4.38
N PHE A 53 11.23 -10.27 3.20
CA PHE A 53 12.57 -9.83 2.81
C PHE A 53 13.15 -8.68 3.66
N LEU A 54 12.32 -8.00 4.46
CA LEU A 54 12.75 -6.95 5.39
C LEU A 54 12.91 -7.44 6.84
N ALA A 55 12.56 -8.69 7.12
CA ALA A 55 12.83 -9.30 8.42
C ALA A 55 14.33 -9.60 8.52
N VAL A 56 15.06 -8.75 9.25
CA VAL A 56 16.46 -8.97 9.64
C VAL A 56 16.50 -9.64 11.00
#